data_AF-A0A661HMP4-F1
#
_entry.id   AF-A0A661HMP4-F1
#
_cell.length_a   1.000
_cell.length_b   1.000
_cell.length_c   1.000
_cell.angle_alpha   90.00
_cell.angle_beta   90.00
_cell.angle_gamma   90.00
#
_symmetry.space_group_name_H-M   'P 1'
#
loop_
_entity.id
_entity.type
_entity.pdbx_description
1 polymer ?
#
loop_
_entity_poly.entity_id
_entity_poly.type
_entity_poly.pdbx_seq_one_letter_code
_entity_poly.pdbx_strand_id
1 'polypeptide(L)'
;MKKFFAFFFAFFGIFVTYASADALKNSLNNMLKAEETSSVVNIGQVDFNAKAKPVPRIRKSTSTLLIVNGRKVFKKDADEYLTQRTQGKMTDFNNVPAPQQERLLRELSVPILMLNAAEKELSEKEKNTIFQRAWMQKEAMRIKVSDEDAMGVYGQLKKRSEENNNTAAIPEFDKIKNKLKAQILEKMIVDGLMKDVDIKIF
;
A
#
# COMPACT_ATOMS: atom_id res chain seq x y z
N MET A 1 17.52 -42.68 -14.92
CA MET A 1 16.85 -41.56 -15.59
C MET A 1 16.16 -40.70 -14.53
N LYS A 2 16.70 -39.52 -14.22
CA LYS A 2 16.07 -38.59 -13.26
C LYS A 2 15.10 -37.69 -14.03
N LYS A 3 13.80 -37.84 -13.78
CA LYS A 3 12.76 -37.01 -14.38
C LYS A 3 12.75 -35.66 -13.67
N PHE A 4 13.19 -34.60 -14.34
CA PHE A 4 13.01 -33.22 -13.89
C PHE A 4 11.53 -32.87 -14.07
N PHE A 5 10.79 -32.72 -12.96
CA PHE A 5 9.47 -32.12 -12.97
C PHE A 5 9.63 -30.63 -13.24
N ALA A 6 9.31 -30.21 -14.46
CA ALA A 6 9.14 -28.81 -14.81
C ALA A 6 7.81 -28.33 -14.18
N PHE A 7 7.87 -27.79 -12.97
CA PHE A 7 6.76 -27.02 -12.42
C PHE A 7 6.61 -25.76 -13.28
N PHE A 8 5.58 -25.76 -14.12
CA PHE A 8 5.04 -24.56 -14.77
C PHE A 8 4.49 -23.66 -13.65
N PHE A 9 5.34 -22.82 -13.07
CA PHE A 9 4.86 -21.70 -12.26
C PHE A 9 4.06 -20.81 -13.20
N ALA A 10 2.74 -20.86 -13.05
CA ALA A 10 1.87 -19.82 -13.57
C ALA A 10 2.40 -18.51 -12.98
N PHE A 11 3.02 -17.69 -13.84
CA PHE A 11 3.42 -16.34 -13.52
C PHE A 11 2.18 -15.62 -12.98
N PHE A 12 2.06 -15.48 -11.66
CA PHE A 12 1.28 -14.40 -11.10
C PHE A 12 2.10 -13.15 -11.36
N GLY A 13 2.04 -12.69 -12.62
CA GLY A 13 2.68 -11.46 -13.02
C GLY A 13 2.27 -10.40 -12.02
N ILE A 14 3.19 -10.02 -11.15
CA ILE A 14 3.23 -8.72 -10.53
C ILE A 14 3.49 -7.78 -11.70
N PHE A 15 2.47 -7.59 -12.55
CA PHE A 15 2.32 -6.36 -13.26
C PHE A 15 2.15 -5.34 -12.16
N VAL A 16 3.27 -4.75 -11.74
CA VAL A 16 3.26 -3.33 -11.42
C VAL A 16 2.83 -2.69 -12.72
N THR A 17 1.52 -2.60 -12.95
CA THR A 17 0.99 -1.67 -13.91
C THR A 17 1.36 -0.30 -13.38
N TYR A 18 2.55 0.17 -13.74
CA TYR A 18 2.88 1.59 -13.77
C TYR A 18 1.87 2.36 -14.64
N ALA A 19 1.01 1.66 -15.39
CA ALA A 19 -0.12 2.18 -16.16
C ALA A 19 -1.27 2.80 -15.33
N SER A 20 -1.24 2.80 -13.98
CA SER A 20 -2.19 3.63 -13.21
C SER A 20 -1.61 4.94 -12.72
N ALA A 21 -0.29 5.17 -12.79
CA ALA A 21 0.25 6.48 -12.41
C ALA A 21 -0.24 7.56 -13.38
N ASP A 22 -0.21 7.32 -14.69
CA ASP A 22 -0.67 8.30 -15.67
C ASP A 22 -2.19 8.42 -15.76
N ALA A 23 -2.94 7.33 -15.57
CA ALA A 23 -4.40 7.40 -15.50
C ALA A 23 -4.88 8.13 -14.23
N LEU A 24 -4.25 7.87 -13.07
CA LEU A 24 -4.52 8.58 -11.83
C LEU A 24 -4.03 10.03 -11.90
N LYS A 25 -2.87 10.29 -12.52
CA LYS A 25 -2.31 11.64 -12.73
C LYS A 25 -3.12 12.46 -13.73
N ASN A 26 -3.64 11.86 -14.79
CA ASN A 26 -4.54 12.52 -15.73
C ASN A 26 -5.93 12.73 -15.11
N SER A 27 -6.43 11.78 -14.32
CA SER A 27 -7.65 11.93 -13.53
C SER A 27 -7.52 13.06 -12.51
N LEU A 28 -6.41 13.11 -11.76
CA LEU A 28 -6.06 14.18 -10.83
C LEU A 28 -5.91 15.53 -11.53
N ASN A 29 -5.19 15.59 -12.65
CA ASN A 29 -5.01 16.82 -13.42
C ASN A 29 -6.33 17.34 -14.02
N ASN A 30 -7.23 16.46 -14.44
CA ASN A 30 -8.55 16.85 -14.93
C ASN A 30 -9.46 17.29 -13.78
N MET A 31 -9.35 16.67 -12.60
CA MET A 31 -10.08 17.07 -11.39
C MET A 31 -9.61 18.43 -10.84
N LEU A 32 -8.34 18.79 -11.02
CA LEU A 32 -7.78 20.10 -10.67
C LEU A 32 -8.14 21.22 -11.68
N LYS A 33 -8.56 20.87 -12.90
CA LYS A 33 -8.94 21.82 -13.96
C LYS A 33 -10.44 22.06 -14.07
N ALA A 34 -11.27 21.22 -13.46
CA ALA A 34 -12.70 21.46 -13.37
C ALA A 34 -12.95 22.65 -12.42
N GLU A 35 -13.59 23.70 -12.91
CA GLU A 35 -13.96 24.87 -12.10
C GLU A 35 -14.76 24.46 -10.85
N GLU A 36 -14.44 25.16 -9.77
CA GLU A 36 -14.75 24.81 -8.39
C GLU A 36 -16.25 24.75 -8.11
N THR A 37 -16.78 23.52 -7.99
CA THR A 37 -17.69 23.19 -6.88
C THR A 37 -16.99 22.24 -5.90
N SER A 38 -15.66 22.36 -5.85
CA SER A 38 -14.76 21.44 -5.16
C SER A 38 -14.72 21.76 -3.66
N SER A 39 -15.13 20.78 -2.87
CA SER A 39 -14.88 20.71 -1.43
C SER A 39 -13.45 20.22 -1.14
N VAL A 40 -12.48 20.60 -1.97
CA VAL A 40 -11.06 20.30 -1.76
C VAL A 40 -10.48 21.37 -0.85
N VAL A 41 -10.15 20.95 0.36
CA VAL A 41 -9.70 21.82 1.46
C VAL A 41 -8.31 22.37 1.17
N ASN A 42 -8.18 23.70 1.13
CA ASN A 42 -6.93 24.41 0.93
C ASN A 42 -6.04 24.31 2.20
N ILE A 43 -4.87 23.68 2.09
CA ILE A 43 -3.97 23.29 3.21
C ILE A 43 -2.82 24.30 3.39
N GLY A 44 -2.74 25.36 2.58
CA GLY A 44 -1.66 26.35 2.63
C GLY A 44 -1.73 27.35 3.79
N GLN A 45 -2.82 27.34 4.57
CA GLN A 45 -3.07 28.33 5.64
C GLN A 45 -2.98 27.73 7.05
N VAL A 46 -2.12 26.73 7.25
CA VAL A 46 -1.86 26.19 8.59
C VAL A 46 -0.82 27.05 9.28
N ASP A 47 -1.26 27.96 10.16
CA ASP A 47 -0.37 28.67 11.07
C ASP A 47 -0.03 27.77 12.26
N PHE A 48 1.12 27.10 12.16
CA PHE A 48 1.66 26.22 13.20
C PHE A 48 2.19 26.99 14.43
N ASN A 49 2.17 28.33 14.43
CA ASN A 49 2.71 29.19 15.49
C ASN A 49 1.62 29.93 16.30
N ALA A 50 0.34 29.65 16.07
CA ALA A 50 -0.75 30.28 16.80
C ALA A 50 -0.73 29.90 18.30
N LYS A 51 -0.58 30.90 19.18
CA LYS A 51 -0.59 30.72 20.65
C LYS A 51 -1.99 30.36 21.16
N ALA A 52 -2.12 29.24 21.86
CA ALA A 52 -3.37 28.75 22.44
C ALA A 52 -3.91 29.64 23.58
N LYS A 53 -5.21 29.97 23.54
CA LYS A 53 -6.02 30.51 24.68
C LYS A 53 -7.51 30.15 24.48
N PRO A 54 -8.34 29.98 25.53
CA PRO A 54 -8.13 29.31 26.82
C PRO A 54 -9.13 28.14 27.10
N VAL A 55 -8.66 27.18 27.89
CA VAL A 55 -9.28 26.06 28.64
C VAL A 55 -10.31 25.14 27.92
N PRO A 56 -9.85 24.02 27.34
CA PRO A 56 -10.76 22.99 26.86
C PRO A 56 -11.29 22.14 28.03
N ARG A 57 -12.58 21.78 27.99
CA ARG A 57 -13.10 20.67 28.81
C ARG A 57 -12.19 19.47 28.59
N ILE A 58 -11.54 18.99 29.65
CA ILE A 58 -10.72 17.78 29.59
C ILE A 58 -11.65 16.64 29.19
N ARG A 59 -11.54 16.21 27.93
CA ARG A 59 -12.29 15.09 27.38
C ARG A 59 -11.46 13.84 27.65
N LYS A 60 -12.11 12.77 28.08
CA LYS A 60 -11.43 11.48 28.27
C LYS A 60 -11.05 10.92 26.89
N SER A 61 -10.03 10.08 26.83
CA SER A 61 -9.61 9.39 25.60
C SER A 61 -10.73 8.58 24.94
N THR A 62 -11.67 8.06 25.75
CA THR A 62 -12.85 7.30 25.33
C THR A 62 -14.06 8.17 24.96
N SER A 63 -13.96 9.49 25.05
CA SER A 63 -15.05 10.38 24.65
C SER A 63 -15.28 10.30 23.14
N THR A 64 -16.51 9.99 22.74
CA THR A 64 -16.92 10.01 21.33
C THR A 64 -16.94 11.45 20.83
N LEU A 65 -16.22 11.72 19.75
CA LEU A 65 -16.16 13.04 19.10
C LEU A 65 -17.15 13.13 17.95
N LEU A 66 -17.35 12.04 17.20
CA LEU A 66 -18.34 11.94 16.14
C LEU A 66 -18.72 10.49 15.83
N ILE A 67 -19.75 10.30 15.01
CA ILE A 67 -20.20 9.01 14.50
C ILE A 67 -20.31 9.11 12.97
N VAL A 68 -19.63 8.24 12.24
CA VAL A 68 -19.71 8.14 10.77
C VAL A 68 -20.21 6.76 10.40
N ASN A 69 -21.39 6.70 9.77
CA ASN A 69 -22.05 5.44 9.38
C ASN A 69 -22.06 4.38 10.50
N GLY A 70 -22.39 4.79 11.73
CA GLY A 70 -22.44 3.93 12.91
C GLY A 70 -21.08 3.63 13.56
N ARG A 71 -19.94 3.98 12.93
CA ARG A 71 -18.61 3.88 13.55
C ARG A 71 -18.32 5.11 14.40
N LYS A 72 -18.01 4.91 15.68
CA LYS A 72 -17.64 5.97 16.62
C LYS A 72 -16.16 6.33 16.44
N VAL A 73 -15.88 7.63 16.32
CA VAL A 73 -14.52 8.17 16.41
C VAL A 73 -14.34 8.76 17.80
N PHE A 74 -13.33 8.27 18.50
CA PHE A 74 -13.01 8.66 19.87
C PHE A 74 -11.93 9.74 19.89
N LYS A 75 -11.80 10.42 21.03
CA LYS A 75 -10.73 11.39 21.25
C LYS A 75 -9.34 10.78 21.04
N LYS A 76 -9.11 9.55 21.51
CA LYS A 76 -7.84 8.85 21.27
C LYS A 76 -7.47 8.76 19.79
N ASP A 77 -8.45 8.54 18.91
CA ASP A 77 -8.20 8.38 17.47
C ASP A 77 -7.77 9.73 16.88
N ALA A 78 -8.36 10.83 17.37
CA ALA A 78 -7.96 12.18 17.00
C ALA A 78 -6.59 12.59 17.56
N ASP A 79 -6.27 12.20 18.80
CA ASP A 79 -4.98 12.44 19.43
C ASP A 79 -3.85 11.67 18.71
N GLU A 80 -4.07 10.39 18.38
CA GLU A 80 -3.13 9.54 17.64
C GLU A 80 -2.87 10.10 16.24
N TYR A 81 -3.95 10.46 15.52
CA TYR A 81 -3.84 11.02 14.18
C TYR A 81 -3.10 12.37 14.18
N LEU A 82 -3.41 13.24 15.14
CA LEU A 82 -2.73 14.52 15.30
C LEU A 82 -1.24 14.33 15.62
N THR A 83 -0.92 13.38 16.50
CA THR A 83 0.48 13.04 16.84
C THR A 83 1.25 12.57 15.61
N GLN A 84 0.67 11.66 14.81
CA GLN A 84 1.30 11.16 13.59
C GLN A 84 1.51 12.28 12.57
N ARG A 85 0.47 13.08 12.30
CA ARG A 85 0.50 14.12 11.28
C ARG A 85 1.43 15.28 11.62
N THR A 86 1.53 15.62 12.90
CA THR A 86 2.40 16.70 13.38
C THR A 86 3.78 16.23 13.81
N GLN A 87 4.10 14.95 13.61
CA GLN A 87 5.35 14.33 14.05
C GLN A 87 5.62 14.57 15.54
N GLY A 88 4.57 14.49 16.35
CA GLY A 88 4.63 14.65 17.81
C GLY A 88 4.63 16.09 18.31
N LYS A 89 4.60 17.12 17.43
CA LYS A 89 4.54 18.53 17.86
C LYS A 89 3.23 18.88 18.57
N MET A 90 2.14 18.19 18.23
CA MET A 90 0.85 18.34 18.87
C MET A 90 0.24 16.97 19.15
N THR A 91 -0.13 16.73 20.40
CA THR A 91 -0.57 15.40 20.86
C THR A 91 -1.97 15.40 21.45
N ASP A 92 -2.50 16.58 21.81
CA ASP A 92 -3.83 16.71 22.40
C ASP A 92 -4.76 17.47 21.47
N PHE A 93 -5.77 16.77 20.96
CA PHE A 93 -6.83 17.31 20.12
C PHE A 93 -7.51 18.52 20.76
N ASN A 94 -7.67 18.54 22.08
CA ASN A 94 -8.36 19.61 22.79
C ASN A 94 -7.62 20.96 22.70
N ASN A 95 -6.30 20.93 22.43
CA ASN A 95 -5.49 22.14 22.27
C ASN A 95 -5.54 22.71 20.85
N VAL A 96 -6.16 22.00 19.90
CA VAL A 96 -6.38 22.45 18.54
C VAL A 96 -7.50 23.50 18.51
N PRO A 97 -7.36 24.64 17.80
CA PRO A 97 -8.44 25.60 17.60
C PRO A 97 -9.72 24.97 17.02
N ALA A 98 -10.90 25.42 17.45
CA ALA A 98 -12.18 24.80 17.07
C ALA A 98 -12.41 24.61 15.55
N PRO A 99 -12.10 25.57 14.65
CA PRO A 99 -12.21 25.34 13.21
C PRO A 99 -11.27 24.25 12.68
N GLN A 100 -10.10 24.09 13.30
CA GLN A 100 -9.13 23.05 12.94
C GLN A 100 -9.53 21.68 13.50
N GLN A 101 -10.17 21.64 14.68
CA GLN A 101 -10.76 20.42 15.23
C GLN A 101 -11.77 19.82 14.26
N GLU A 102 -12.68 20.64 13.72
CA GLU A 102 -13.68 20.19 12.75
C GLU A 102 -13.03 19.63 11.48
N ARG A 103 -12.00 20.31 10.96
CA ARG A 103 -11.26 19.84 9.77
C ARG A 103 -10.60 18.49 10.00
N LEU A 104 -9.90 18.32 11.13
CA LEU A 104 -9.26 17.06 11.49
C LEU A 104 -10.27 15.92 11.62
N LEU A 105 -11.44 16.20 12.21
CA LEU A 105 -12.53 15.25 12.33
C LEU A 105 -13.13 14.84 10.98
N ARG A 106 -13.29 15.79 10.05
CA ARG A 106 -13.70 15.49 8.66
C ARG A 106 -12.67 14.62 7.96
N GLU A 107 -11.39 14.92 8.12
CA GLU A 107 -10.31 14.14 7.54
C GLU A 107 -10.26 12.71 8.07
N LEU A 108 -10.41 12.53 9.40
CA LEU A 108 -10.55 11.22 10.04
C LEU A 108 -11.76 10.41 9.55
N SER A 109 -12.78 11.10 9.06
CA SER A 109 -13.99 10.46 8.52
C SER A 109 -13.75 9.89 7.12
N VAL A 110 -12.81 10.42 6.33
CA VAL A 110 -12.59 10.00 4.94
C VAL A 110 -12.19 8.52 4.83
N PRO A 111 -11.20 7.99 5.58
CA PRO A 111 -10.88 6.57 5.55
C PRO A 111 -12.05 5.67 5.95
N ILE A 112 -12.89 6.12 6.90
CA ILE A 112 -14.08 5.39 7.34
C ILE A 112 -15.10 5.32 6.20
N LEU A 113 -15.36 6.44 5.52
CA LEU A 113 -16.26 6.49 4.37
C LEU A 113 -15.76 5.62 3.22
N MET A 114 -14.46 5.69 2.93
CA MET A 114 -13.82 4.88 1.90
C MET A 114 -13.92 3.38 2.23
N LEU A 115 -13.66 2.98 3.47
CA LEU A 115 -13.80 1.60 3.90
C LEU A 115 -15.25 1.12 3.78
N ASN A 116 -16.22 1.93 4.21
CA ASN A 116 -17.63 1.57 4.07
C ASN A 116 -18.07 1.41 2.60
N ALA A 117 -17.55 2.25 1.69
CA ALA A 117 -17.80 2.11 0.25
C ALA A 117 -17.17 0.83 -0.29
N ALA A 118 -15.89 0.59 0.03
CA ALA A 118 -15.18 -0.62 -0.36
C ALA A 118 -15.85 -1.91 0.17
N GLU A 119 -16.34 -1.92 1.42
CA GLU A 119 -17.04 -3.06 2.00
C GLU A 119 -18.34 -3.41 1.24
N LYS A 120 -19.01 -2.40 0.67
CA LYS A 120 -20.26 -2.56 -0.10
C LYS A 120 -20.04 -2.94 -1.55
N GLU A 121 -19.01 -2.39 -2.18
CA GLU A 121 -18.77 -2.53 -3.62
C GLU A 121 -17.87 -3.71 -3.97
N LEU A 122 -16.92 -4.07 -3.10
CA LEU A 122 -15.98 -5.14 -3.39
C LEU A 122 -16.58 -6.51 -3.09
N SER A 123 -16.45 -7.42 -4.06
CA SER A 123 -16.73 -8.84 -3.88
C SER A 123 -15.72 -9.51 -2.96
N GLU A 124 -16.07 -10.66 -2.39
CA GLU A 124 -15.15 -11.47 -1.58
C GLU A 124 -13.88 -11.88 -2.35
N LYS A 125 -14.00 -12.13 -3.66
CA LYS A 125 -12.85 -12.43 -4.51
C LYS A 125 -11.88 -11.25 -4.59
N GLU A 126 -12.40 -10.03 -4.74
CA GLU A 126 -11.60 -8.80 -4.79
C GLU A 126 -10.96 -8.52 -3.43
N LYS A 127 -11.72 -8.67 -2.33
CA LYS A 127 -11.19 -8.56 -0.97
C LYS A 127 -10.03 -9.52 -0.74
N ASN A 128 -10.21 -10.80 -1.08
CA ASN A 128 -9.15 -11.81 -0.96
C ASN A 128 -7.91 -11.45 -1.80
N THR A 129 -8.11 -10.94 -3.02
CA THR A 129 -7.01 -10.49 -3.87
C THR A 129 -6.25 -9.33 -3.25
N ILE A 130 -6.96 -8.35 -2.67
CA ILE A 130 -6.35 -7.21 -1.98
C ILE A 130 -5.59 -7.66 -0.73
N PHE A 131 -6.18 -8.56 0.07
CA PHE A 131 -5.51 -9.10 1.26
C PHE A 131 -4.26 -9.88 0.92
N GLN A 132 -4.31 -10.76 -0.09
CA GLN A 132 -3.14 -11.48 -0.59
C GLN A 132 -2.03 -10.52 -1.04
N ARG A 133 -2.38 -9.50 -1.82
CA ARG A 133 -1.41 -8.49 -2.29
C ARG A 133 -0.79 -7.69 -1.13
N ALA A 134 -1.61 -7.23 -0.19
CA ALA A 134 -1.14 -6.48 0.97
C ALA A 134 -0.19 -7.31 1.84
N TRP A 135 -0.52 -8.60 2.05
CA TRP A 135 0.36 -9.53 2.76
C TRP A 135 1.67 -9.79 2.00
N MET A 136 1.60 -10.06 0.69
CA MET A 136 2.79 -10.24 -0.16
C MET A 136 3.70 -9.02 -0.11
N GLN A 137 3.16 -7.80 -0.16
CA GLN A 137 3.95 -6.57 -0.06
C GLN A 137 4.64 -6.44 1.30
N LYS A 138 3.94 -6.79 2.39
CA LYS A 138 4.51 -6.79 3.74
C LYS A 138 5.65 -7.79 3.87
N GLU A 139 5.50 -8.98 3.28
CA GLU A 139 6.52 -10.01 3.33
C GLU A 139 7.72 -9.66 2.45
N ALA A 140 7.46 -9.10 1.26
CA ALA A 140 8.46 -8.58 0.35
C ALA A 140 9.40 -7.56 1.01
N MET A 141 8.87 -6.68 1.88
CA MET A 141 9.68 -5.69 2.61
C MET A 141 10.67 -6.29 3.61
N ARG A 142 10.50 -7.56 4.00
CA ARG A 142 11.37 -8.24 4.98
C ARG A 142 12.53 -8.96 4.32
N ILE A 143 12.37 -9.35 3.06
CA ILE A 143 13.35 -10.15 2.32
C ILE A 143 14.25 -9.22 1.51
N LYS A 144 15.57 -9.40 1.64
CA LYS A 144 16.56 -8.69 0.84
C LYS A 144 17.04 -9.58 -0.28
N VAL A 145 16.96 -9.11 -1.52
CA VAL A 145 17.51 -9.78 -2.71
C VAL A 145 18.71 -8.98 -3.21
N SER A 146 19.87 -9.61 -3.21
CA SER A 146 21.15 -8.98 -3.60
C SER A 146 21.29 -8.87 -5.12
N ASP A 147 22.27 -8.10 -5.58
CA ASP A 147 22.58 -8.03 -7.01
C ASP A 147 23.23 -9.32 -7.49
N GLU A 148 23.98 -9.98 -6.60
CA GLU A 148 24.63 -11.26 -6.79
C GLU A 148 23.60 -12.38 -7.01
N ASP A 149 22.50 -12.38 -6.24
CA ASP A 149 21.41 -13.34 -6.44
C ASP A 149 20.79 -13.17 -7.85
N ALA A 150 20.54 -11.92 -8.25
CA ALA A 150 20.01 -11.61 -9.56
C ALA A 150 20.98 -12.01 -10.69
N MET A 151 22.28 -11.79 -10.50
CA MET A 151 23.32 -12.20 -11.44
C MET A 151 23.41 -13.72 -11.56
N GLY A 152 23.25 -14.45 -10.46
CA GLY A 152 23.19 -15.91 -10.45
C GLY A 152 22.04 -16.45 -11.31
N VAL A 153 20.84 -15.89 -11.16
CA VAL A 153 19.68 -16.26 -12.00
C VAL A 153 19.89 -15.87 -13.46
N TYR A 154 20.48 -14.71 -13.71
CA TYR A 154 20.82 -14.28 -15.08
C TYR A 154 21.79 -15.24 -15.77
N GLY A 155 22.82 -15.71 -15.05
CA GLY A 155 23.76 -16.72 -15.56
C GLY A 155 23.08 -18.04 -15.89
N GLN A 156 22.14 -18.50 -15.04
CA GLN A 156 21.35 -19.70 -15.31
C GLN A 156 20.44 -19.52 -16.54
N LEU A 157 19.86 -18.33 -16.73
CA LEU A 157 19.06 -18.01 -17.91
C LEU A 157 19.90 -18.09 -19.20
N LYS A 158 21.12 -17.53 -19.18
CA LYS A 158 22.07 -17.62 -20.30
C LYS A 158 22.39 -19.07 -20.65
N LYS A 159 22.82 -19.84 -19.64
CA LYS A 159 23.17 -21.25 -19.82
C LYS A 159 22.00 -22.06 -20.39
N ARG A 160 20.79 -21.87 -19.87
CA ARG A 160 19.59 -22.54 -20.38
C ARG A 160 19.26 -22.13 -21.82
N SER A 161 19.53 -20.89 -22.21
CA SER A 161 19.32 -20.44 -23.59
C SER A 161 20.29 -21.12 -24.55
N GLU A 162 21.57 -21.23 -24.16
CA GLU A 162 22.62 -21.93 -24.91
C GLU A 162 22.29 -23.43 -25.05
N GLU A 163 21.93 -24.09 -23.95
CA GLU A 163 21.55 -25.52 -23.93
C GLU A 163 20.34 -25.83 -24.84
N ASN A 164 19.41 -24.89 -24.98
CA ASN A 164 18.22 -25.05 -25.83
C ASN A 164 18.42 -24.55 -27.27
N ASN A 165 19.66 -24.22 -27.67
CA ASN A 165 19.98 -23.64 -28.99
C ASN A 165 19.12 -22.43 -29.34
N ASN A 166 18.73 -21.64 -28.34
CA ASN A 166 17.90 -20.46 -28.55
C ASN A 166 18.76 -19.31 -29.08
N THR A 167 18.41 -18.83 -30.28
CA THR A 167 19.11 -17.76 -30.99
C THR A 167 18.61 -16.36 -30.62
N ALA A 168 17.58 -16.25 -29.80
CA ALA A 168 17.07 -14.96 -29.33
C ALA A 168 18.10 -14.24 -28.46
N ALA A 169 18.33 -12.96 -28.75
CA ALA A 169 19.22 -12.12 -27.97
C ALA A 169 18.68 -11.96 -26.53
N ILE A 170 19.47 -12.39 -25.55
CA ILE A 170 19.12 -12.20 -24.14
C ILE A 170 19.40 -10.73 -23.79
N PRO A 171 18.44 -10.02 -23.19
CA PRO A 171 18.65 -8.65 -22.73
C PRO A 171 19.86 -8.54 -21.78
N GLU A 172 20.52 -7.39 -21.80
CA GLU A 172 21.58 -7.06 -20.84
C GLU A 172 21.06 -7.13 -19.41
N PHE A 173 21.94 -7.53 -18.48
CA PHE A 173 21.59 -7.73 -17.08
C PHE A 173 20.91 -6.50 -16.48
N ASP A 174 21.47 -5.31 -16.66
CA ASP A 174 20.94 -4.07 -16.06
C ASP A 174 19.50 -3.76 -16.50
N LYS A 175 19.12 -4.13 -17.73
CA LYS A 175 17.77 -3.93 -18.26
C LYS A 175 16.72 -4.82 -17.58
N ILE A 176 17.13 -5.96 -17.05
CA ILE A 176 16.22 -6.96 -16.45
C ILE A 176 16.48 -7.24 -14.97
N LYS A 177 17.54 -6.67 -14.39
CA LYS A 177 17.97 -6.85 -12.99
C LYS A 177 16.82 -6.74 -11.99
N ASN A 178 16.04 -5.65 -12.05
CA ASN A 178 14.94 -5.43 -11.13
C ASN A 178 13.80 -6.45 -11.31
N LYS A 179 13.56 -6.89 -12.55
CA LYS A 179 12.58 -7.95 -12.85
C LYS A 179 13.06 -9.30 -12.28
N LEU A 180 14.35 -9.62 -12.42
CA LEU A 180 14.94 -10.83 -11.84
C LEU A 180 14.83 -10.81 -10.32
N LYS A 181 15.14 -9.68 -9.67
CA LYS A 181 14.97 -9.53 -8.23
C LYS A 181 13.53 -9.76 -7.78
N ALA A 182 12.56 -9.19 -8.50
CA ALA A 182 11.15 -9.41 -8.20
C ALA A 182 10.74 -10.89 -8.33
N GLN A 183 11.24 -11.59 -9.36
CA GLN A 183 10.99 -13.02 -9.54
C GLN A 183 11.63 -13.88 -8.43
N ILE A 184 12.86 -13.56 -8.04
CA ILE A 184 13.54 -14.24 -6.92
C ILE A 184 12.74 -14.03 -5.63
N LEU A 185 12.32 -12.81 -5.36
CA LEU A 185 11.53 -12.45 -4.19
C LEU A 185 10.21 -13.23 -4.11
N GLU A 186 9.45 -13.23 -5.21
CA GLU A 186 8.20 -13.97 -5.32
C GLU A 186 8.43 -15.47 -5.07
N LYS A 187 9.46 -16.04 -5.71
CA LYS A 187 9.84 -17.44 -5.51
C LYS A 187 10.18 -17.75 -4.06
N MET A 188 10.96 -16.90 -3.38
CA MET A 188 11.32 -17.10 -1.98
C MET A 188 10.09 -17.11 -1.07
N ILE A 189 9.13 -16.22 -1.31
CA ILE A 189 7.89 -16.16 -0.53
C ILE A 189 7.06 -17.41 -0.76
N VAL A 190 6.84 -17.80 -2.03
CA VAL A 190 6.03 -18.99 -2.37
C VAL A 190 6.69 -20.27 -1.87
N ASP A 191 8.00 -20.43 -2.08
CA ASP A 191 8.76 -21.60 -1.58
C ASP A 191 8.66 -21.68 -0.05
N GLY A 192 8.59 -20.55 0.66
CA GLY A 192 8.34 -20.49 2.10
C GLY A 192 6.96 -21.02 2.49
N LEU A 193 5.92 -20.59 1.78
CA LEU A 193 4.54 -21.04 2.02
C LEU A 193 4.33 -22.53 1.68
N MET A 194 4.99 -23.01 0.64
CA MET A 194 4.82 -24.39 0.14
C MET A 194 5.48 -25.46 1.02
N LYS A 195 6.40 -25.08 1.93
CA LYS A 195 7.11 -26.05 2.79
C LYS A 195 6.19 -26.83 3.71
N ASP A 196 5.14 -26.18 4.21
CA ASP A 196 4.29 -26.72 5.28
C ASP A 196 2.85 -27.00 4.80
N VAL A 197 2.66 -27.10 3.48
CA VAL A 197 1.35 -27.21 2.86
C VAL A 197 1.05 -28.66 2.44
N ASP A 198 -0.09 -29.19 2.91
CA ASP A 198 -0.65 -30.48 2.46
C ASP A 198 -1.54 -30.25 1.24
N ILE A 199 -1.08 -30.67 0.05
CA ILE A 199 -1.84 -30.59 -1.19
C ILE A 199 -2.30 -31.99 -1.58
N LYS A 200 -3.62 -32.19 -1.58
CA LYS A 200 -4.27 -33.39 -2.10
C LYS A 200 -4.74 -33.16 -3.53
N ILE A 201 -4.33 -34.03 -4.43
CA ILE A 201 -4.75 -34.03 -5.84
C ILE A 201 -5.73 -35.20 -6.00
N PHE A 202 -6.91 -34.92 -6.57
CA PHE A 202 -7.98 -35.90 -6.83
C PHE A 202 -8.15 -36.10 -8.34
#